data_AF-A0A8E2JKH3-F1
#
_entry.id   AF-A0A8E2JKH3-F1
#
_cell.length_a   1.000
_cell.length_b   1.000
_cell.length_c   1.000
_cell.angle_alpha   90.00
_cell.angle_beta   90.00
_cell.angle_gamma   90.00
#
_symmetry.space_group_name_H-M   'P 1'
#
loop_
_entity.id
_entity.type
_entity.pdbx_description
1 polymer ?
#
loop_
_entity_poly.entity_id
_entity_poly.type
_entity_poly.pdbx_seq_one_letter_code
_entity_poly.pdbx_strand_id
1 'polypeptide(L)'
;LIYLDRASKKTPVSIAAFAKTIHDAFAIILNLKTYERTFPLFIVACEARMDVQRLSTLRLLRQTQQQFGIGNILRLQRFIERLWAQEDLDAYREVNYSSKISAVLSSSNSLPSFT
;
A
#
# COMPACT_ATOMS: atom_id res chain seq x y z
N LEU A 1 -10.44 -7.04 2.79
CA LEU A 1 -11.46 -6.03 3.14
C LEU A 1 -10.95 -4.59 3.05
N ILE A 2 -9.67 -4.30 3.35
CA ILE A 2 -9.06 -2.94 3.28
C ILE A 2 -9.38 -2.18 1.97
N TYR A 3 -9.07 -2.77 0.81
CA TYR A 3 -9.34 -2.13 -0.49
C TYR A 3 -10.83 -1.81 -0.70
N LEU A 4 -11.72 -2.76 -0.38
CA LEU A 4 -13.16 -2.58 -0.54
C LEU A 4 -13.72 -1.53 0.43
N ASP A 5 -13.24 -1.51 1.67
CA ASP A 5 -13.61 -0.49 2.66
C ASP A 5 -13.25 0.91 2.14
N ARG A 6 -12.00 1.07 1.67
CA ARG A 6 -11.51 2.31 1.05
C ARG A 6 -12.24 2.71 -0.23
N ALA A 7 -12.56 1.75 -1.09
CA ALA A 7 -13.18 2.01 -2.39
C ALA A 7 -14.70 2.27 -2.28
N SER A 8 -15.37 1.71 -1.27
CA SER A 8 -16.84 1.70 -1.21
C SER A 8 -17.49 3.01 -0.77
N LYS A 9 -16.72 4.05 -0.39
CA LYS A 9 -17.21 5.32 0.18
C LYS A 9 -18.13 5.17 1.41
N LYS A 10 -18.37 3.96 1.90
CA LYS A 10 -19.16 3.72 3.12
C LYS A 10 -18.31 4.12 4.31
N THR A 11 -18.94 4.76 5.29
CA THR A 11 -18.34 5.08 6.58
C THR A 11 -17.64 3.82 7.09
N PRO A 12 -16.34 3.87 7.42
CA PRO A 12 -15.61 2.68 7.85
C PRO A 12 -16.39 2.03 8.99
N VAL A 13 -16.58 0.72 8.91
CA VAL A 13 -17.00 -0.12 10.05
C VAL A 13 -16.11 0.30 11.21
N SER A 14 -16.61 1.11 12.15
CA SER A 14 -15.89 1.78 13.26
C SER A 14 -14.40 2.08 12.98
N ILE A 15 -13.97 3.35 13.00
CA ILE A 15 -12.55 3.73 12.82
C ILE A 15 -11.57 2.81 13.58
N ALA A 16 -11.95 2.37 14.79
CA ALA A 16 -11.19 1.40 15.58
C ALA A 16 -11.08 -0.01 14.95
N ALA A 17 -12.16 -0.56 14.38
CA ALA A 17 -12.14 -1.86 13.72
C ALA A 17 -11.33 -1.82 12.40
N PHE A 18 -11.40 -0.71 11.66
CA PHE A 18 -10.54 -0.50 10.49
C PHE A 18 -9.07 -0.40 10.87
N ALA A 19 -8.73 0.39 11.90
CA ALA A 19 -7.37 0.49 12.41
C ALA A 19 -6.82 -0.86 12.88
N LYS A 20 -7.65 -1.66 13.58
CA LYS A 20 -7.31 -3.04 13.97
C LYS A 20 -7.06 -3.92 12.75
N THR A 21 -7.89 -3.83 11.71
CA THR A 21 -7.72 -4.60 10.46
C THR A 21 -6.40 -4.26 9.76
N ILE A 22 -6.02 -2.97 9.72
CA ILE A 22 -4.71 -2.55 9.19
C ILE A 22 -3.58 -3.12 10.05
N HIS A 23 -3.68 -3.01 11.38
CA HIS A 23 -2.66 -3.54 12.28
C HIS A 23 -2.46 -5.04 12.08
N ASP A 24 -3.55 -5.81 12.08
CA ASP A 24 -3.51 -7.26 11.86
C ASP A 24 -2.94 -7.59 10.47
N ALA A 25 -3.27 -6.81 9.44
CA ALA A 25 -2.72 -6.99 8.10
C ALA A 25 -1.20 -6.74 8.06
N PHE A 26 -0.69 -5.69 8.72
CA PHE A 26 0.76 -5.49 8.83
C PHE A 26 1.42 -6.62 9.64
N ALA A 27 0.81 -7.08 10.72
CA ALA A 27 1.34 -8.19 11.51
C ALA A 27 1.45 -9.47 10.68
N ILE A 28 0.42 -9.79 9.89
CA ILE A 28 0.48 -10.93 8.96
C ILE A 28 1.56 -10.69 7.92
N ILE A 29 1.57 -9.49 7.31
CA ILE A 29 2.41 -9.27 6.13
C ILE A 29 3.90 -9.24 6.43
N LEU A 30 4.26 -8.72 7.60
CA LEU A 30 5.65 -8.65 8.05
C LEU A 30 6.18 -9.99 8.58
N ASN A 31 5.30 -10.95 8.86
CA ASN A 31 5.69 -12.31 9.27
C ASN A 31 5.87 -13.27 8.08
N LEU A 32 5.46 -12.89 6.87
CA LEU A 32 5.67 -13.71 5.68
C LEU A 32 7.10 -13.50 5.15
N LYS A 33 7.85 -14.60 4.99
CA LYS A 33 9.23 -14.57 4.48
C LYS A 33 9.32 -14.04 3.05
N THR A 34 8.30 -14.29 2.22
CA THR A 34 8.31 -14.04 0.77
C THR A 34 6.89 -13.76 0.27
N TYR A 35 6.77 -12.99 -0.81
CA TYR A 35 5.49 -12.66 -1.45
C TYR A 35 5.46 -13.07 -2.90
N GLU A 36 4.64 -14.08 -3.22
CA GLU A 36 4.31 -14.42 -4.61
C GLU A 36 3.26 -13.47 -5.20
N ARG A 37 2.41 -12.85 -4.34
CA ARG A 37 1.34 -11.95 -4.79
C ARG A 37 1.64 -10.51 -4.40
N THR A 38 1.81 -9.67 -5.41
CA THR A 38 2.18 -8.26 -5.26
C THR A 38 0.99 -7.34 -4.91
N PHE A 39 -0.23 -7.74 -5.24
CA PHE A 39 -1.44 -6.93 -4.97
C PHE A 39 -1.79 -6.80 -3.47
N PRO A 40 -1.81 -7.87 -2.65
CA PRO A 40 -2.04 -7.73 -1.22
C PRO A 40 -0.96 -6.87 -0.54
N LEU A 41 0.30 -7.04 -0.94
CA LEU A 41 1.42 -6.24 -0.45
C LEU A 41 1.22 -4.76 -0.78
N PHE A 42 0.81 -4.45 -2.02
CA PHE A 42 0.47 -3.09 -2.44
C PHE A 42 -0.59 -2.45 -1.55
N ILE A 43 -1.73 -3.12 -1.37
CA ILE A 43 -2.86 -2.56 -0.62
C ILE A 43 -2.48 -2.25 0.83
N VAL A 44 -1.75 -3.15 1.49
CA VAL A 44 -1.34 -2.90 2.89
C VAL A 44 -0.25 -1.84 2.98
N ALA A 45 0.70 -1.83 2.04
CA ALA A 45 1.72 -0.78 1.96
C ALA A 45 1.12 0.62 1.82
N CYS A 46 0.06 0.77 1.02
CA CYS A 46 -0.68 2.03 0.87
C CYS A 46 -1.29 2.54 2.19
N GLU A 47 -1.44 1.68 3.20
CA GLU A 47 -1.97 2.06 4.51
C GLU A 47 -0.90 2.42 5.55
N ALA A 48 0.39 2.41 5.18
CA ALA A 48 1.48 2.76 6.09
C ALA A 48 1.47 4.25 6.45
N ARG A 49 1.10 4.56 7.71
CA ARG A 49 1.04 5.94 8.24
C ARG A 49 2.20 6.30 9.13
N MET A 50 2.83 5.30 9.74
CA MET A 50 3.96 5.50 10.64
C MET A 50 5.27 5.12 9.94
N ASP A 51 6.35 5.81 10.28
CA ASP A 51 7.68 5.52 9.74
C ASP A 51 8.10 4.07 9.95
N VAL A 52 7.73 3.46 11.08
CA VAL A 52 7.97 2.04 11.36
C VAL A 52 7.28 1.12 10.36
N GLN A 53 6.05 1.45 9.93
CA GLN A 53 5.31 0.68 8.93
C GLN A 53 5.93 0.87 7.55
N ARG A 54 6.25 2.10 7.17
CA ARG A 54 6.91 2.43 5.89
C ARG A 54 8.25 1.73 5.76
N LEU A 55 9.09 1.79 6.81
CA LEU A 55 10.38 1.12 6.87
C LEU A 55 10.24 -0.40 6.71
N SER A 56 9.26 -0.99 7.41
CA SER A 56 9.03 -2.44 7.36
C SER A 56 8.56 -2.88 5.97
N THR A 57 7.66 -2.11 5.33
CA THR A 57 7.24 -2.32 3.95
C THR A 57 8.41 -2.24 2.97
N LEU A 58 9.26 -1.21 3.05
CA LEU A 58 10.43 -1.08 2.18
C LEU A 58 11.41 -2.23 2.36
N ARG A 59 11.59 -2.70 3.59
CA ARG A 59 12.45 -3.85 3.90
C ARG A 59 11.91 -5.13 3.25
N LEU A 60 10.60 -5.35 3.32
CA LEU A 60 9.92 -6.49 2.72
C LEU A 60 9.96 -6.45 1.17
N LEU A 61 9.76 -5.28 0.57
CA LEU A 61 9.90 -5.09 -0.89
C LEU A 61 11.32 -5.43 -1.35
N ARG A 62 12.35 -5.00 -0.61
CA ARG A 62 13.75 -5.33 -0.90
C ARG A 62 14.03 -6.83 -0.82
N GLN A 63 13.48 -7.53 0.18
CA GLN A 63 13.60 -8.99 0.28
C GLN A 63 12.90 -9.69 -0.90
N THR A 64 11.71 -9.20 -1.28
CA THR A 64 10.96 -9.74 -2.41
C THR A 64 11.69 -9.53 -3.74
N GLN A 65 12.35 -8.38 -3.94
CA GLN A 65 13.20 -8.10 -5.12
C GLN A 65 14.31 -9.13 -5.31
N GLN A 66 14.95 -9.57 -4.22
CA GLN A 66 16.05 -10.53 -4.25
C GLN A 66 15.59 -11.92 -4.72
N GLN A 67 14.32 -12.26 -4.54
CA GLN A 67 13.78 -13.59 -4.83
C GLN A 67 13.01 -13.68 -6.14
N PHE A 68 12.22 -12.67 -6.50
CA PHE A 68 11.28 -12.73 -7.65
C PHE A 68 11.63 -11.77 -8.79
N GLY A 69 12.75 -11.05 -8.69
CA GLY A 69 13.22 -10.13 -9.71
C GLY A 69 12.88 -8.65 -9.45
N ILE A 70 13.75 -7.78 -9.91
CA ILE A 70 13.81 -6.37 -9.50
C ILE A 70 12.72 -5.52 -10.18
N GLY A 71 12.41 -5.79 -11.46
CA GLY A 71 11.65 -4.87 -12.31
C GLY A 71 10.26 -4.50 -11.77
N ASN A 72 9.42 -5.52 -11.52
CA ASN A 72 8.04 -5.29 -11.06
C ASN A 72 7.99 -4.75 -9.62
N ILE A 73 8.83 -5.27 -8.72
CA ILE A 73 8.82 -4.84 -7.32
C ILE A 73 9.41 -3.42 -7.16
N LEU A 74 10.42 -3.05 -7.93
CA LEU A 74 10.94 -1.67 -7.95
C LEU A 74 9.88 -0.69 -8.49
N ARG A 75 9.10 -1.11 -9.48
CA ARG A 75 7.96 -0.32 -9.96
C ARG A 75 6.93 -0.16 -8.84
N LEU A 76 6.54 -1.25 -8.21
CA LEU A 76 5.60 -1.26 -7.08
C LEU A 76 6.05 -0.34 -5.94
N GLN A 77 7.32 -0.40 -5.56
CA GLN A 77 7.91 0.47 -4.54
C GLN A 77 7.73 1.95 -4.89
N ARG A 78 8.08 2.34 -6.13
CA ARG A 78 7.90 3.74 -6.58
C ARG A 78 6.44 4.20 -6.54
N PHE A 79 5.49 3.31 -6.81
CA PHE A 79 4.07 3.62 -6.69
C PHE A 79 3.67 3.89 -5.24
N ILE A 80 4.10 3.02 -4.33
CA ILE A 80 3.81 3.15 -2.89
C ILE A 80 4.39 4.46 -2.35
N GLU A 81 5.65 4.75 -2.65
CA GLU A 81 6.33 5.98 -2.20
C GLU A 81 5.63 7.25 -2.72
N ARG A 82 5.18 7.25 -3.98
CA ARG A 82 4.41 8.38 -4.54
C ARG A 82 3.07 8.57 -3.85
N LEU A 83 2.38 7.47 -3.52
CA LEU A 83 1.14 7.54 -2.78
C LEU A 83 1.38 8.13 -1.37
N TRP A 84 2.38 7.65 -0.66
CA TRP A 84 2.76 8.21 0.64
C TRP A 84 3.06 9.70 0.56
N ALA A 85 3.80 10.15 -0.46
CA ALA A 85 4.06 11.57 -0.68
C ALA A 85 2.77 12.38 -0.91
N GLN A 86 1.81 11.86 -1.70
CA GLN A 86 0.51 12.51 -1.87
C GLN A 86 -0.30 12.55 -0.57
N GLU A 87 -0.17 11.53 0.27
CA GLU A 87 -0.86 11.49 1.56
C GLU A 87 -0.25 12.44 2.59
N ASP A 88 1.06 12.61 2.58
CA ASP A 88 1.77 13.55 3.45
C ASP A 88 1.44 15.01 3.09
N LEU A 89 1.14 15.27 1.80
CA LEU A 89 0.67 16.58 1.31
C LEU A 89 -0.82 16.83 1.61
N ASP A 90 -1.65 15.78 1.70
CA ASP A 90 -3.09 15.88 2.00
C ASP A 90 -3.36 15.81 3.51
N ALA A 91 -2.90 16.82 4.24
CA ALA A 91 -3.00 16.91 5.70
C ALA A 91 -4.46 16.84 6.21
N TYR A 92 -5.42 17.33 5.41
CA TYR A 92 -6.85 17.38 5.77
C TYR A 92 -7.65 16.17 5.26
N ARG A 93 -7.02 15.24 4.51
CA ARG A 93 -7.64 14.03 3.96
C ARG A 93 -8.89 14.31 3.11
N GLU A 94 -8.87 15.42 2.39
CA GLU A 94 -10.02 15.83 1.56
C GLU A 94 -10.08 15.04 0.26
N VAL A 95 -8.95 14.47 -0.18
CA VAL A 95 -8.89 13.73 -1.44
C VAL A 95 -9.32 12.29 -1.22
N ASN A 96 -10.31 11.85 -1.99
CA ASN A 96 -10.80 10.47 -1.96
C ASN A 96 -9.69 9.47 -2.29
N TYR A 97 -9.66 8.34 -1.58
CA TYR A 97 -8.69 7.25 -1.79
C TYR A 97 -8.62 6.79 -3.26
N SER A 98 -9.75 6.60 -3.94
CA SER A 98 -9.75 6.18 -5.34
C SER A 98 -9.18 7.25 -6.27
N SER A 99 -9.38 8.53 -5.95
CA SER A 99 -8.79 9.65 -6.68
C SER A 99 -7.28 9.71 -6.49
N LYS A 100 -6.76 9.48 -5.26
CA LYS A 100 -5.31 9.38 -5.02
C LYS A 100 -4.69 8.23 -5.80
N ILE A 101 -5.25 7.02 -5.67
CA ILE A 101 -4.79 5.86 -6.41
C ILE A 101 -4.81 6.13 -7.91
N SER A 102 -5.91 6.66 -8.45
CA SER A 102 -6.02 7.01 -9.86
C SER A 102 -4.97 8.04 -10.30
N ALA A 103 -4.72 9.08 -9.51
CA ALA A 103 -3.71 10.09 -9.79
C ALA A 103 -2.29 9.49 -9.82
N VAL A 104 -1.94 8.66 -8.83
CA VAL A 104 -0.63 7.98 -8.82
C VAL A 104 -0.50 7.04 -10.02
N LEU A 105 -1.53 6.22 -10.31
CA LEU A 105 -1.56 5.30 -11.46
C LEU A 105 -1.43 6.05 -12.79
N SER A 106 -2.13 7.17 -12.97
CA SER A 106 -2.13 7.96 -14.21
C SER A 106 -0.82 8.73 -14.42
N SER A 107 -0.05 9.02 -13.36
CA SER A 107 1.25 9.72 -13.42
C SER A 107 2.42 8.83 -13.84
N SER A 108 2.16 7.60 -14.26
CA SER A 108 3.17 6.58 -14.50
C SER A 108 3.15 6.12 -15.96
N ASN A 109 4.33 5.87 -16.53
CA ASN A 109 4.45 5.39 -17.91
C ASN A 109 4.04 3.92 -18.07
N SER A 110 3.75 3.22 -16.96
CA SER A 110 3.40 1.80 -16.95
C SER A 110 2.86 1.39 -15.58
N LEU A 111 1.76 0.66 -15.56
CA LEU A 111 1.15 0.14 -14.33
C LEU A 111 2.02 -0.97 -13.69
N PRO A 112 1.94 -1.18 -12.37
CA PRO A 112 2.54 -2.34 -11.74
C PRO A 112 1.82 -3.62 -12.19
N SER A 113 2.58 -4.69 -12.42
CA SER A 113 2.01 -5.99 -12.74
C SER A 113 1.60 -6.68 -11.45
N PHE A 114 0.32 -6.95 -11.29
CA PHE A 114 -0.21 -7.73 -10.17
C PHE A 114 -0.41 -9.18 -10.56
N THR A 115 0.66 -9.80 -11.06
CA THR A 115 0.76 -11.24 -11.31
C THR A 115 1.04 -11.99 -10.02
#